data_AF-A0A7W1UBC2-F1
#
_entry.id   AF-A0A7W1UBC2-F1
#
_cell.length_a   1.000
_cell.length_b   1.000
_cell.length_c   1.000
_cell.angle_alpha   90.00
_cell.angle_beta   90.00
_cell.angle_gamma   90.00
#
_symmetry.space_group_name_H-M   'P 1'
#
loop_
_entity.id
_entity.type
_entity.pdbx_description
1 polymer ?
#
loop_
_entity_poly.entity_id
_entity_poly.type
_entity_poly.pdbx_seq_one_letter_code
_entity_poly.pdbx_strand_id
1 'polypeptide(L)' 'MEHHLDIIKCVNLVIDLGPGGGDSGGHIVAQGPPEETANNPTSITGKYLKTLLVLTFEFTGR' A
#
# COMPACT_ATOMS: atom_id res chain seq x y z
N MET A 1 -3.75 -8.76 8.99
CA MET A 1 -2.53 -8.64 8.18
C MET A 1 -2.83 -9.32 6.87
N GLU A 2 -2.65 -8.61 5.75
CA GLU A 2 -3.00 -9.11 4.41
C GLU A 2 -1.86 -8.76 3.44
N HIS A 3 -1.69 -9.59 2.42
CA HIS A 3 -0.62 -9.44 1.42
C HIS A 3 -1.17 -9.39 -0.01
N HIS A 4 -2.43 -9.76 -0.22
CA HIS A 4 -3.05 -9.67 -1.53
C HIS A 4 -3.40 -8.22 -1.86
N LEU A 5 -2.68 -7.66 -2.82
CA LEU A 5 -2.83 -6.27 -3.22
C LEU A 5 -4.23 -5.94 -3.80
N ASP A 6 -4.91 -6.92 -4.37
CA ASP A 6 -6.30 -6.76 -4.84
C ASP A 6 -7.31 -6.54 -3.72
N ILE A 7 -6.99 -7.01 -2.51
CA ILE A 7 -7.77 -6.73 -1.31
C ILE A 7 -7.35 -5.37 -0.75
N ILE A 8 -6.04 -5.11 -0.66
CA ILE A 8 -5.47 -3.87 -0.11
C ILE A 8 -5.91 -2.64 -0.90
N LYS A 9 -6.07 -2.71 -2.22
CA LYS A 9 -6.56 -1.56 -3.01
C LYS A 9 -8.02 -1.17 -2.71
N CYS A 10 -8.78 -2.05 -2.07
CA CYS A 10 -10.21 -1.85 -1.81
C CYS A 10 -10.53 -1.37 -0.39
N VAL A 11 -9.52 -1.22 0.48
CA VAL A 11 -9.74 -0.80 1.87
C VAL A 11 -9.72 0.72 2.00
N ASN A 12 -10.37 1.24 3.05
CA ASN A 12 -10.35 2.67 3.33
C ASN A 12 -9.06 3.14 4.01
N LEU A 13 -8.36 2.23 4.70
CA LEU A 13 -7.16 2.55 5.46
C LEU A 13 -6.16 1.40 5.37
N VAL A 14 -4.93 1.72 4.96
CA VAL A 14 -3.77 0.85 4.97
C VAL A 14 -2.83 1.31 6.10
N ILE A 15 -2.32 0.35 6.87
CA ILE A 15 -1.24 0.57 7.84
C ILE A 15 -0.10 -0.35 7.40
N ASP A 16 0.99 0.24 6.92
CA ASP A 16 2.17 -0.48 6.47
C ASP A 16 3.22 -0.54 7.57
N LEU A 17 3.66 -1.74 7.89
CA LEU A 17 4.62 -2.01 8.95
C LEU A 17 5.94 -2.49 8.34
N GLY A 18 7.06 -1.94 8.81
CA GLY A 18 8.38 -2.27 8.26
C GLY A 18 9.50 -1.48 8.95
N PRO A 19 10.64 -1.25 8.27
CA PRO A 19 10.97 -1.62 6.88
C PRO A 19 11.27 -3.12 6.65
N GLY A 20 11.46 -3.91 7.70
CA GLY A 20 11.65 -5.37 7.64
C GLY A 20 10.77 -6.12 8.63
N GLY A 21 11.01 -7.42 8.79
CA GLY A 21 10.39 -8.25 9.84
C GLY A 21 11.31 -8.41 11.06
N GLY A 22 10.74 -8.84 12.19
CA GLY A 22 11.50 -9.05 13.43
C GLY A 22 12.06 -7.74 14.00
N ASP A 23 13.33 -7.75 14.43
CA ASP A 23 13.99 -6.61 15.08
C ASP A 23 14.15 -5.38 14.17
N SER A 24 14.06 -5.57 12.85
CA SER A 24 14.08 -4.48 11.85
C SER A 24 12.68 -4.02 11.43
N GLY A 25 11.64 -4.49 12.12
CA GLY A 25 10.24 -4.14 11.91
C GLY A 25 9.63 -3.38 13.08
N GLY A 26 8.29 -3.31 13.11
CA GLY A 26 7.55 -2.70 14.21
C GLY A 26 7.38 -1.19 14.13
N HIS A 27 7.85 -0.54 13.06
CA HIS A 27 7.59 0.86 12.79
C HIS A 27 6.44 1.02 11.79
N ILE A 28 5.62 2.05 12.00
CA ILE A 28 4.64 2.49 11.01
C ILE A 28 5.40 3.23 9.91
N VAL A 29 5.44 2.64 8.72
CA VAL A 29 6.12 3.19 7.55
C VAL A 29 5.17 4.08 6.76
N ALA A 30 3.91 3.67 6.64
CA ALA A 30 2.84 4.44 6.03
C ALA A 30 1.52 4.17 6.75
N GLN A 31 0.66 5.17 6.81
CA GLN A 31 -0.70 5.05 7.30
C GLN A 31 -1.59 6.00 6.50
N GLY A 32 -2.62 5.47 5.85
CA GLY A 32 -3.54 6.27 5.04
C GLY A 32 -4.31 5.44 4.04
N PRO A 33 -5.16 6.05 3.20
CA PRO A 33 -5.82 5.37 2.10
C PRO A 33 -4.81 4.68 1.16
N PRO A 34 -5.24 3.68 0.36
CA PRO A 34 -4.40 3.00 -0.61
C PRO A 34 -3.61 3.96 -1.52
N GLU A 35 -4.24 5.05 -1.96
CA GLU A 35 -3.66 6.06 -2.84
C GLU A 35 -2.55 6.87 -2.15
N GLU A 36 -2.74 7.20 -0.87
CA GLU A 36 -1.74 7.90 -0.07
C GLU A 36 -0.55 6.98 0.26
N THR A 37 -0.86 5.75 0.68
CA THR A 37 0.16 4.73 0.95
C THR A 37 1.00 4.42 -0.29
N ALA A 38 0.38 4.37 -1.48
CA ALA A 38 1.06 4.17 -2.75
C ALA A 38 2.04 5.31 -3.13
N ASN A 39 1.82 6.52 -2.58
CA ASN A 39 2.70 7.66 -2.81
C ASN A 39 3.83 7.77 -1.78
N ASN A 40 3.84 6.94 -0.73
CA ASN A 40 4.91 6.93 0.26
C ASN A 40 6.16 6.19 -0.27
N PRO A 41 7.30 6.88 -0.49
CA PRO A 41 8.50 6.26 -1.08
C PRO A 41 9.19 5.23 -0.18
N THR A 42 8.92 5.28 1.13
CA THR A 42 9.49 4.36 2.12
C THR A 42 8.70 3.06 2.26
N SER A 43 7.45 3.05 1.79
CA SER A 43 6.57 1.88 1.84
C SER A 43 6.90 0.88 0.73
N ILE A 44 7.27 -0.35 1.11
CA ILE A 44 7.45 -1.44 0.14
C ILE A 44 6.09 -1.81 -0.44
N THR A 45 5.06 -1.93 0.40
CA THR A 45 3.67 -2.20 0.00
C THR A 45 3.17 -1.13 -0.98
N GLY A 46 3.43 0.14 -0.69
CA GLY A 46 3.05 1.29 -1.51
C GLY A 46 3.64 1.25 -2.93
N LYS A 47 4.91 0.82 -3.07
CA LYS A 47 5.56 0.66 -4.38
C LYS A 47 4.79 -0.29 -5.30
N TYR A 48 4.31 -1.41 -4.78
CA TYR A 48 3.53 -2.37 -5.56
C TYR A 48 2.08 -1.92 -5.75
N LEU A 49 1.50 -1.29 -4.73
CA LEU A 49 0.14 -0.77 -4.77
C LEU A 49 -0.03 0.31 -5.85
N LYS A 50 1.00 1.15 -6.05
CA LYS A 50 1.03 2.18 -7.09
C LYS A 50 0.81 1.61 -8.49
N THR A 51 1.46 0.51 -8.82
CA THR A 51 1.30 -0.15 -10.13
C THR A 51 -0.13 -0.62 -10.37
N LEU A 52 -0.80 -1.13 -9.33
CA LEU A 52 -2.17 -1.64 -9.45
C LEU A 52 -3.23 -0.55 -9.47
N LEU A 53 -3.02 0.55 -8.74
CA LEU A 53 -3.94 1.69 -8.76
C LEU A 53 -3.93 2.38 -10.13
N VAL A 54 -2.76 2.57 -10.74
CA VAL A 54 -2.64 3.17 -12.09
C VAL A 54 -3.43 2.35 -13.12
N LEU A 55 -3.31 1.02 -13.09
CA LEU A 55 -4.07 0.12 -13.98
C LEU A 55 -5.59 0.14 -13.69
N THR A 56 -5.99 0.39 -12.43
CA THR A 56 -7.41 0.46 -12.05
C THR A 56 -8.07 1.75 -12.56
N PHE A 57 -7.35 2.88 -12.59
CA PHE A 57 -7.88 4.13 -13.14
C PHE A 57 -8.04 4.07 -14.66
N GLU A 58 -7.13 3.40 -15.38
CA GLU A 58 -7.31 3.18 -16.84
C GLU A 58 -8.51 2.28 -17.16
N PHE A 59 -8.88 1.36 -16.27
CA PHE A 59 -9.98 0.43 -16.50
C PHE A 59 -11.35 0.94 -16.03
N THR A 60 -11.39 1.77 -14.98
CA THR A 60 -12.64 2.28 -14.39
C THR A 60 -13.13 3.60 -14.98
N GLY A 61 -12.44 4.15 -15.98
CA GLY A 61 -12.93 5.12 -16.96
C GLY A 61 -14.08 6.01 -16.46
N ARG A 62 -13.75 6.96 -15.59
CA ARG A 62 -14.42 8.26 -15.55
C ARG A 62 -13.64 9.24 -16.42
#